data_AF-A0A2S6MXK8-F1
#
_entry.id   AF-A0A2S6MXK8-F1
#
_cell.length_a   1.000
_cell.length_b   1.000
_cell.length_c   1.000
_cell.angle_alpha   90.00
_cell.angle_beta   90.00
_cell.angle_gamma   90.00
#
_symmetry.space_group_name_H-M   'P 1'
#
loop_
_entity.id
_entity.type
_entity.pdbx_description
1 polymer ?
#
loop_
_entity_poly.entity_id
_entity_poly.type
_entity_poly.pdbx_seq_one_letter_code
_entity_poly.pdbx_strand_id
1 'polypeptide(L)'
;MNRRTLLGIAALLPAATLFACGTQTPSQIATDVNLIAAGLATTVNSIRQIPGVPTAAVTQIEQYLTTIQADAAQVASATATPATSTVQEISQVVQALASVALPLVPAGSVMQATIQAAVSLLPVILAAVGVSGAGVPVTFLPSQARTILAAAASR
;
A
#
# COMPACT_ATOMS: atom_id res chain seq x y z
N MET A 1 27.12 54.61 -24.58
CA MET A 1 25.92 53.92 -25.14
C MET A 1 25.43 52.88 -24.14
N ASN A 2 24.22 53.09 -23.59
CA ASN A 2 23.18 52.18 -23.03
C ASN A 2 23.64 50.80 -22.48
N ARG A 3 23.49 50.38 -21.20
CA ARG A 3 22.35 50.39 -20.23
C ARG A 3 21.02 49.90 -20.82
N ARG A 4 20.77 48.58 -20.83
CA ARG A 4 19.51 47.83 -21.09
C ARG A 4 19.91 46.36 -21.39
N THR A 5 19.38 45.26 -20.86
CA THR A 5 18.22 44.94 -20.03
C THR A 5 18.43 43.48 -19.58
N LEU A 6 18.66 43.21 -18.29
CA LEU A 6 18.63 41.86 -17.71
C LEU A 6 17.65 41.90 -16.54
N LEU A 7 16.36 41.85 -16.88
CA LEU A 7 15.25 41.70 -15.95
C LEU A 7 14.32 40.66 -16.57
N GLY A 8 13.97 39.63 -15.79
CA GLY A 8 12.86 38.75 -16.14
C GLY A 8 13.06 37.26 -15.90
N ILE A 9 13.77 36.83 -14.85
CA ILE A 9 13.52 35.48 -14.32
C ILE A 9 12.34 35.61 -13.36
N ALA A 10 11.14 35.46 -13.91
CA ALA A 10 9.95 35.18 -13.17
C ALA A 10 10.13 33.82 -12.49
N ALA A 11 10.57 33.84 -11.23
CA ALA A 11 10.45 32.69 -10.34
C ALA A 11 8.97 32.49 -10.02
N LEU A 12 8.26 31.81 -10.92
CA LEU A 12 6.99 31.15 -10.62
C LEU A 12 7.30 30.03 -9.62
N LEU A 13 7.30 30.37 -8.33
CA LEU A 13 7.04 29.41 -7.27
C LEU A 13 5.61 28.90 -7.48
N PRO A 14 5.39 27.61 -7.80
CA PRO A 14 4.11 27.03 -7.50
C PRO A 14 4.03 26.99 -5.97
N ALA A 15 3.05 27.70 -5.43
CA ALA A 15 2.58 27.55 -4.08
C ALA A 15 2.57 26.06 -3.72
N ALA A 16 3.44 25.67 -2.78
CA ALA A 16 3.33 24.38 -2.13
C ALA A 16 1.94 24.33 -1.52
N THR A 17 1.11 23.50 -2.13
CA THR A 17 -0.29 23.28 -1.80
C THR A 17 -0.40 23.03 -0.30
N LEU A 18 -1.04 23.98 0.38
CA LEU A 18 -1.78 23.74 1.61
C LEU A 18 -2.49 22.39 1.49
N PHE A 19 -2.41 21.59 2.56
CA PHE A 19 -3.10 20.32 2.78
C PHE A 19 -4.51 20.31 2.18
N ALA A 20 -4.60 20.00 0.90
CA ALA A 20 -5.85 19.59 0.30
C ALA A 20 -6.11 18.23 0.91
N CYS A 21 -7.23 18.11 1.62
CA CYS A 21 -7.95 16.87 1.80
C CYS A 21 -8.32 16.37 0.38
N GLY A 22 -7.30 15.94 -0.37
CA GLY A 22 -7.44 15.41 -1.71
C GLY A 22 -8.02 14.03 -1.52
N THR A 23 -9.34 13.94 -1.64
CA THR A 23 -10.03 12.66 -1.82
C THR A 23 -9.26 11.89 -2.88
N GLN A 24 -8.65 10.76 -2.48
CA GLN A 24 -7.97 9.91 -3.45
C GLN A 24 -8.99 9.54 -4.53
N THR A 25 -8.54 9.65 -5.77
CA THR A 25 -9.35 9.23 -6.91
C THR A 25 -9.53 7.70 -6.88
N PRO A 26 -10.63 7.15 -7.44
CA PRO A 26 -10.81 5.71 -7.54
C PRO A 26 -9.62 4.97 -8.18
N SER A 27 -8.95 5.59 -9.16
CA SER A 27 -7.76 5.04 -9.80
C SER A 27 -6.55 4.97 -8.87
N GLN A 28 -6.39 5.94 -7.95
CA GLN A 28 -5.34 5.89 -6.92
C GLN A 28 -5.61 4.79 -5.89
N ILE A 29 -6.87 4.59 -5.50
CA ILE A 29 -7.26 3.49 -4.59
C ILE A 29 -6.93 2.15 -5.24
N ALA A 30 -7.34 1.94 -6.49
CA ALA A 30 -7.01 0.72 -7.24
C ALA A 30 -5.50 0.50 -7.37
N THR A 31 -4.74 1.57 -7.62
CA THR A 31 -3.27 1.51 -7.70
C THR A 31 -2.66 1.07 -6.35
N ASP A 32 -3.09 1.69 -5.25
CA ASP A 32 -2.56 1.39 -3.92
C ASP A 32 -2.90 -0.05 -3.49
N VAL A 33 -4.12 -0.51 -3.75
CA VAL A 33 -4.55 -1.89 -3.45
C VAL A 33 -3.79 -2.90 -4.31
N ASN A 34 -3.58 -2.63 -5.61
CA ASN A 34 -2.77 -3.49 -6.47
C ASN A 34 -1.30 -3.55 -6.03
N LEU A 35 -0.74 -2.42 -5.56
CA LEU A 35 0.62 -2.40 -4.99
C LEU A 35 0.73 -3.28 -3.73
N ILE A 36 -0.28 -3.24 -2.86
CA ILE A 36 -0.35 -4.14 -1.70
C ILE A 36 -0.37 -5.60 -2.17
N ALA A 37 -1.28 -5.95 -3.07
CA ALA A 37 -1.42 -7.32 -3.55
C ALA A 37 -0.13 -7.84 -4.21
N ALA A 38 0.51 -7.04 -5.05
CA ALA A 38 1.74 -7.40 -5.74
C ALA A 38 2.93 -7.53 -4.77
N GLY A 39 3.13 -6.55 -3.88
CA GLY A 39 4.22 -6.57 -2.90
C GLY A 39 4.10 -7.74 -1.90
N LEU A 40 2.87 -8.04 -1.46
CA LEU A 40 2.60 -9.20 -0.61
C LEU A 40 2.83 -10.51 -1.38
N ALA A 41 2.44 -10.62 -2.65
CA ALA A 41 2.67 -11.84 -3.43
C ALA A 41 4.15 -12.24 -3.51
N THR A 42 5.04 -11.29 -3.81
CA THR A 42 6.49 -11.54 -3.80
C THR A 42 6.99 -11.92 -2.39
N THR A 43 6.42 -11.31 -1.35
CA THR A 43 6.78 -11.62 0.04
C THR A 43 6.36 -13.03 0.43
N VAL A 44 5.16 -13.46 0.08
CA VAL A 44 4.68 -14.83 0.33
C VAL A 44 5.55 -15.86 -0.38
N ASN A 45 5.93 -15.61 -1.64
CA ASN A 45 6.86 -16.47 -2.37
C ASN A 45 8.24 -16.58 -1.69
N SER A 46 8.69 -15.52 -1.01
CA SER A 46 9.93 -15.53 -0.24
C SER A 46 9.79 -16.29 1.09
N ILE A 47 8.66 -16.16 1.78
CA ILE A 47 8.35 -16.89 3.02
C ILE A 47 8.40 -18.40 2.80
N ARG A 48 7.90 -18.88 1.64
CA ARG A 48 7.95 -20.30 1.24
C ARG A 48 9.36 -20.88 1.18
N GLN A 49 10.37 -20.03 1.00
CA GLN A 49 11.76 -20.45 0.91
C GLN A 49 12.48 -20.43 2.26
N ILE A 50 11.83 -19.95 3.33
CA ILE A 50 12.41 -19.92 4.67
C ILE A 50 12.37 -21.34 5.28
N PRO A 51 13.54 -21.92 5.62
CA PRO A 51 13.56 -23.23 6.26
C PRO A 51 12.84 -23.23 7.61
N GLY A 52 12.04 -24.25 7.87
CA GLY A 52 11.34 -24.43 9.15
C GLY A 52 9.99 -23.72 9.27
N VAL A 53 9.51 -23.02 8.23
CA VAL A 53 8.14 -22.49 8.23
C VAL A 53 7.14 -23.63 8.07
N PRO A 54 6.12 -23.75 8.95
CA PRO A 54 5.11 -24.79 8.84
C PRO A 54 4.27 -24.65 7.55
N THR A 55 4.07 -25.76 6.83
CA THR A 55 3.26 -25.78 5.60
C THR A 55 1.85 -25.23 5.82
N ALA A 56 1.23 -25.51 6.96
CA ALA A 56 -0.09 -25.01 7.30
C ALA A 56 -0.14 -23.46 7.37
N ALA A 57 0.92 -22.83 7.89
CA ALA A 57 1.00 -21.38 7.96
C ALA A 57 1.17 -20.76 6.56
N VAL A 58 1.98 -21.39 5.70
CA VAL A 58 2.12 -21.00 4.29
C VAL A 58 0.77 -21.09 3.57
N THR A 59 0.06 -22.21 3.70
CA THR A 59 -1.27 -22.38 3.06
C THR A 59 -2.26 -21.33 3.55
N GLN A 60 -2.26 -20.99 4.85
CA GLN A 60 -3.13 -19.95 5.38
C GLN A 60 -2.78 -18.56 4.82
N ILE A 61 -1.49 -18.23 4.71
CA ILE A 61 -1.03 -16.98 4.10
C ILE A 61 -1.41 -16.91 2.61
N GLU A 62 -1.29 -18.01 1.87
CA GLU A 62 -1.67 -18.09 0.45
C GLU A 62 -3.19 -17.90 0.25
N GLN A 63 -4.02 -18.42 1.17
CA GLN A 63 -5.46 -18.18 1.16
C GLN A 63 -5.77 -16.69 1.35
N TYR A 64 -5.16 -16.03 2.34
CA TYR A 64 -5.33 -14.59 2.53
C TYR A 64 -4.86 -13.76 1.33
N LEU A 65 -3.72 -14.12 0.74
CA LEU A 65 -3.23 -13.45 -0.47
C LEU A 65 -4.20 -13.61 -1.64
N THR A 66 -4.79 -14.78 -1.81
CA THR A 66 -5.78 -15.05 -2.86
C THR A 66 -7.01 -14.15 -2.70
N THR A 67 -7.53 -14.03 -1.48
CA THR A 67 -8.64 -13.10 -1.18
C THR A 67 -8.24 -11.65 -1.47
N ILE A 68 -7.08 -11.20 -1.02
CA ILE A 68 -6.59 -9.83 -1.29
C ILE A 68 -6.50 -9.56 -2.80
N GLN A 69 -6.01 -10.52 -3.59
CA GLN A 69 -5.88 -10.38 -5.04
C GLN A 69 -7.25 -10.34 -5.73
N ALA A 70 -8.21 -11.15 -5.29
CA ALA A 70 -9.58 -11.12 -5.80
C ALA A 70 -10.26 -9.78 -5.50
N ASP A 71 -10.16 -9.30 -4.27
CA ASP A 71 -10.72 -8.01 -3.86
C ASP A 71 -10.03 -6.83 -4.57
N ALA A 72 -8.71 -6.92 -4.77
CA ALA A 72 -7.94 -5.95 -5.54
C ALA A 72 -8.44 -5.84 -6.99
N ALA A 73 -8.70 -6.98 -7.63
CA ALA A 73 -9.28 -7.01 -8.97
C ALA A 73 -10.70 -6.40 -8.98
N GLN A 74 -11.51 -6.66 -7.95
CA GLN A 74 -12.83 -6.06 -7.81
C GLN A 74 -12.75 -4.54 -7.65
N VAL A 75 -11.84 -4.04 -6.81
CA VAL A 75 -11.57 -2.59 -6.65
C VAL A 75 -11.09 -1.97 -7.97
N ALA A 76 -10.20 -2.65 -8.70
CA ALA A 76 -9.68 -2.17 -9.98
C ALA A 76 -10.74 -2.15 -11.10
N SER A 77 -11.72 -3.06 -11.04
CA SER A 77 -12.84 -3.11 -11.99
C SER A 77 -13.93 -2.07 -11.71
N ALA A 78 -13.89 -1.38 -10.57
CA ALA A 78 -14.88 -0.39 -10.20
C ALA A 78 -14.75 0.85 -11.11
N THR A 79 -15.81 1.15 -11.87
CA THR A 79 -15.87 2.35 -12.74
C THR A 79 -16.16 3.64 -11.97
N ALA A 80 -16.48 3.52 -10.67
CA ALA A 80 -16.78 4.60 -9.75
C ALA A 80 -16.06 4.36 -8.40
N THR A 81 -16.45 5.06 -7.33
CA THR A 81 -15.93 4.81 -5.98
C THR A 81 -16.06 3.32 -5.63
N PRO A 82 -14.96 2.64 -5.25
CA PRO A 82 -14.99 1.24 -4.89
C PRO A 82 -15.95 0.97 -3.72
N ALA A 83 -16.55 -0.23 -3.70
CA ALA A 83 -17.43 -0.62 -2.61
C ALA A 83 -16.67 -0.61 -1.28
N THR A 84 -17.21 0.13 -0.31
CA THR A 84 -16.60 0.28 1.02
C THR A 84 -16.38 -1.07 1.71
N SER A 85 -17.29 -2.03 1.52
CA SER A 85 -17.19 -3.39 2.05
C SER A 85 -15.95 -4.13 1.53
N THR A 86 -15.66 -4.05 0.24
CA THR A 86 -14.48 -4.70 -0.37
C THR A 86 -13.18 -4.12 0.16
N VAL A 87 -13.11 -2.78 0.31
CA VAL A 87 -11.92 -2.13 0.88
C VAL A 87 -11.74 -2.44 2.37
N GLN A 88 -12.83 -2.58 3.12
CA GLN A 88 -12.80 -3.05 4.50
C GLN A 88 -12.33 -4.50 4.60
N GLU A 89 -12.79 -5.37 3.70
CA GLU A 89 -12.37 -6.78 3.63
C GLU A 89 -10.86 -6.88 3.36
N ILE A 90 -10.35 -6.16 2.35
CA ILE A 90 -8.90 -6.05 2.10
C ILE A 90 -8.14 -5.68 3.37
N SER A 91 -8.61 -4.67 4.11
CA SER A 91 -7.95 -4.22 5.34
C SER A 91 -7.93 -5.31 6.42
N GLN A 92 -9.04 -6.03 6.60
CA GLN A 92 -9.13 -7.13 7.57
C GLN A 92 -8.21 -8.29 7.19
N VAL A 93 -8.21 -8.67 5.91
CA VAL A 93 -7.41 -9.78 5.40
C VAL A 93 -5.91 -9.45 5.41
N VAL A 94 -5.51 -8.22 5.08
CA VAL A 94 -4.11 -7.77 5.18
C VAL A 94 -3.64 -7.79 6.64
N GLN A 95 -4.47 -7.37 7.59
CA GLN A 95 -4.14 -7.44 9.02
C GLN A 95 -4.04 -8.89 9.52
N ALA A 96 -4.93 -9.77 9.08
CA ALA A 96 -4.88 -11.20 9.39
C ALA A 96 -3.64 -11.88 8.77
N LEU A 97 -3.29 -11.52 7.53
CA LEU A 97 -2.05 -11.98 6.90
C LEU A 97 -0.84 -11.51 7.70
N ALA A 98 -0.80 -10.24 8.10
CA ALA A 98 0.32 -9.68 8.86
C ALA A 98 0.50 -10.37 10.23
N SER A 99 -0.58 -10.71 10.94
CA SER A 99 -0.50 -11.38 12.24
C SER A 99 0.07 -12.80 12.15
N VAL A 100 -0.15 -13.49 11.03
CA VAL A 100 0.41 -14.82 10.75
C VAL A 100 1.82 -14.74 10.16
N ALA A 101 2.08 -13.79 9.26
CA ALA A 101 3.33 -13.71 8.51
C ALA A 101 4.47 -13.05 9.30
N LEU A 102 4.19 -12.02 10.11
CA LEU A 102 5.23 -11.26 10.82
C LEU A 102 6.07 -12.12 11.79
N PRO A 103 5.50 -13.07 12.56
CA PRO A 103 6.30 -13.96 13.41
C PRO A 103 7.20 -14.94 12.65
N LEU A 104 6.92 -15.18 11.35
CA LEU A 104 7.63 -16.15 10.53
C LEU A 104 8.80 -15.54 9.76
N VAL A 105 8.85 -14.20 9.67
CA VAL A 105 9.90 -13.49 8.93
C VAL A 105 10.99 -12.99 9.87
N PRO A 106 12.27 -13.02 9.45
CA PRO A 106 13.35 -12.44 10.25
C PRO A 106 13.15 -10.94 10.48
N ALA A 107 13.41 -10.48 11.70
CA ALA A 107 13.38 -9.06 12.03
C ALA A 107 14.41 -8.26 11.21
N GLY A 108 14.05 -7.07 10.74
CA GLY A 108 14.85 -6.21 9.87
C GLY A 108 14.89 -6.67 8.40
N SER A 109 14.21 -7.76 8.04
CA SER A 109 14.17 -8.23 6.66
C SER A 109 13.32 -7.34 5.76
N VAL A 110 13.59 -7.40 4.44
CA VAL A 110 12.75 -6.75 3.43
C VAL A 110 11.31 -7.27 3.50
N MET A 111 11.11 -8.56 3.78
CA MET A 111 9.77 -9.15 3.93
C MET A 111 8.97 -8.49 5.06
N GLN A 112 9.59 -8.30 6.22
CA GLN A 112 8.95 -7.59 7.34
C GLN A 112 8.57 -6.16 6.93
N ALA A 113 9.48 -5.44 6.28
CA ALA A 113 9.22 -4.08 5.82
C ALA A 113 8.05 -4.04 4.82
N THR A 114 7.96 -5.00 3.90
CA THR A 114 6.85 -5.09 2.93
C THR A 114 5.50 -5.33 3.61
N ILE A 115 5.43 -6.25 4.58
CA ILE A 115 4.19 -6.54 5.32
C ILE A 115 3.76 -5.32 6.13
N GLN A 116 4.69 -4.66 6.83
CA GLN A 116 4.42 -3.45 7.60
C GLN A 116 4.03 -2.26 6.70
N ALA A 117 4.61 -2.16 5.51
CA ALA A 117 4.23 -1.16 4.50
C ALA A 117 2.80 -1.38 4.02
N ALA A 118 2.39 -2.63 3.75
CA ALA A 118 1.01 -2.95 3.39
C ALA A 118 0.03 -2.50 4.48
N VAL A 119 0.29 -2.87 5.74
CA VAL A 119 -0.54 -2.47 6.89
C VAL A 119 -0.59 -0.94 7.06
N SER A 120 0.55 -0.27 6.87
CA SER A 120 0.66 1.19 7.01
C SER A 120 -0.11 1.97 5.93
N LEU A 121 -0.37 1.36 4.77
CA LEU A 121 -1.10 2.00 3.67
C LEU A 121 -2.63 1.88 3.84
N LEU A 122 -3.12 0.91 4.62
CA LEU A 122 -4.55 0.66 4.82
C LEU A 122 -5.35 1.87 5.32
N PRO A 123 -4.89 2.66 6.31
CA PRO A 123 -5.67 3.79 6.82
C PRO A 123 -5.96 4.85 5.74
N VAL A 124 -5.03 5.02 4.80
CA VAL A 124 -5.18 5.97 3.69
C VAL A 124 -6.24 5.48 2.69
N ILE A 125 -6.19 4.19 2.35
CA ILE A 125 -7.17 3.55 1.45
C ILE A 125 -8.58 3.56 2.10
N LEU A 126 -8.68 3.26 3.40
CA LEU A 126 -9.94 3.31 4.14
C LEU A 126 -10.52 4.72 4.22
N ALA A 127 -9.68 5.71 4.53
CA ALA A 127 -10.10 7.11 4.58
C ALA A 127 -10.63 7.59 3.22
N ALA A 128 -10.04 7.13 2.11
CA ALA A 128 -10.47 7.47 0.76
C ALA A 128 -11.87 6.96 0.41
N VAL A 129 -12.30 5.83 0.98
CA VAL A 129 -13.67 5.29 0.80
C VAL A 129 -14.64 5.74 1.89
N GLY A 130 -14.27 6.75 2.68
CA GLY A 130 -15.13 7.32 3.73
C GLY A 130 -15.20 6.49 5.02
N VAL A 131 -14.28 5.54 5.20
CA VAL A 131 -14.16 4.78 6.45
C VAL A 131 -13.16 5.49 7.35
N SER A 132 -13.64 6.09 8.44
CA SER A 132 -12.76 6.59 9.50
C SER A 132 -11.99 5.42 10.10
N GLY A 133 -10.66 5.50 10.04
CA GLY A 133 -9.78 4.38 10.35
C GLY A 133 -9.99 3.86 11.78
N ALA A 134 -10.26 2.55 11.90
CA ALA A 134 -9.89 1.82 13.10
C ALA A 134 -8.38 1.99 13.31
N GLY A 135 -7.90 2.16 14.54
CA GLY A 135 -6.52 2.53 14.89
C GLY A 135 -5.46 1.49 14.53
N VAL A 136 -5.27 1.22 13.23
CA VAL A 136 -4.24 0.34 12.70
C VAL A 136 -2.88 1.01 12.92
N PRO A 137 -1.92 0.34 13.59
CA PRO A 137 -0.60 0.89 13.80
C PRO A 137 0.09 1.21 12.46
N VAL A 138 0.52 2.46 12.29
CA VAL A 138 1.25 2.92 11.12
C VAL A 138 2.74 2.95 11.45
N THR A 139 3.54 2.18 10.70
CA THR A 139 5.01 2.17 10.82
C THR A 139 5.66 3.08 9.78
N PHE A 140 5.08 3.17 8.59
CA PHE A 140 5.61 3.95 7.47
C PHE A 140 4.65 5.04 7.03
N LEU A 141 5.19 6.17 6.58
CA LEU A 141 4.40 7.17 5.89
C LEU A 141 3.82 6.58 4.58
N PRO A 142 2.66 7.03 4.10
CA PRO A 142 2.02 6.45 2.90
C PRO A 142 2.90 6.45 1.65
N SER A 143 3.67 7.51 1.41
CA SER A 143 4.63 7.59 0.30
C SER A 143 5.77 6.58 0.42
N GLN A 144 6.26 6.37 1.65
CA GLN A 144 7.29 5.38 1.93
C GLN A 144 6.73 3.95 1.78
N ALA A 145 5.53 3.70 2.27
CA ALA A 145 4.84 2.41 2.11
C ALA A 145 4.68 2.04 0.63
N ARG A 146 4.20 2.97 -0.21
CA ARG A 146 4.10 2.78 -1.67
C ARG A 146 5.45 2.45 -2.30
N THR A 147 6.51 3.15 -1.89
CA THR A 147 7.87 2.91 -2.42
C THR A 147 8.38 1.52 -2.06
N ILE A 148 8.19 1.09 -0.81
CA ILE A 148 8.58 -0.25 -0.34
C ILE A 148 7.80 -1.33 -1.10
N LEU A 149 6.47 -1.18 -1.24
CA LEU A 149 5.62 -2.12 -1.96
C LEU A 149 5.98 -2.20 -3.44
N ALA A 150 6.23 -1.07 -4.10
CA ALA A 150 6.67 -1.04 -5.50
C ALA A 150 8.06 -1.69 -5.69
N ALA A 151 8.99 -1.47 -4.74
CA ALA A 151 10.31 -2.11 -4.76
C ALA A 151 10.23 -3.62 -4.48
N ALA A 152 9.22 -4.08 -3.75
CA ALA A 152 8.96 -5.51 -3.54
C ALA A 152 8.31 -6.16 -4.78
N ALA A 153 7.33 -5.50 -5.39
CA ALA A 153 6.59 -6.01 -6.55
C ALA A 153 7.43 -6.13 -7.84
N SER A 154 8.59 -5.46 -7.91
CA SER A 154 9.50 -5.50 -9.06
C SER A 154 10.61 -6.56 -8.95
N ARG A 155 10.58 -7.38 -7.89
CA ARG A 155 11.51 -8.49 -7.67
C ARG A 155 10.86 -9.82 -8.00
#